data_AF-A0A6P7U0K4-F1
#
_entry.id   AF-A0A6P7U0K4-F1
#
_cell.length_a   1.000
_cell.length_b   1.000
_cell.length_c   1.000
_cell.angle_alpha   90.00
_cell.angle_beta   90.00
_cell.angle_gamma   90.00
#
_symmetry.space_group_name_H-M   'P 1'
#
loop_
_entity.id
_entity.type
_entity.pdbx_description
1 polymer ?
#
loop_
_entity_poly.entity_id
_entity_poly.type
_entity_poly.pdbx_seq_one_letter_code
_entity_poly.pdbx_strand_id
1 'polypeptide(L)'
;MLQLSLSTDDCQILGEQTTAAFKGDTNDEGGIYIHYHYSNITNVNGTIKNITRISDVHMLCHKTQTFFLKEMARSLVSVTYKFHLLTPYACKPVHHTLSTGSILLILFLLAFIIYLLAGFAFKHFYLGAQGVEIIPHYTFWSDFPLLVKDGCSYTFRCCRGPSAYERI
;
A
#
# COMPACT_ATOMS: atom_id res chain seq x y z
N MET A 1 -14.57 -24.30 11.02
CA MET A 1 -13.85 -25.30 11.83
C MET A 1 -13.04 -26.16 10.87
N LEU A 2 -11.80 -25.77 10.55
CA LEU A 2 -10.93 -26.55 9.68
C LEU A 2 -10.05 -27.44 10.57
N GLN A 3 -10.29 -28.74 10.52
CA GLN A 3 -9.44 -29.72 11.17
C GLN A 3 -8.11 -29.80 10.41
N LEU A 4 -7.04 -29.35 11.07
CA LEU A 4 -5.69 -29.77 10.72
C LEU A 4 -5.58 -31.27 11.03
N SER A 5 -5.75 -32.11 10.01
CA SER A 5 -5.41 -33.54 10.11
C SER A 5 -3.89 -33.69 10.09
N LEU A 6 -3.23 -33.36 11.21
CA LEU A 6 -1.89 -33.87 11.47
C LEU A 6 -2.04 -35.31 11.94
N SER A 7 -1.53 -36.24 11.14
CA SER A 7 -1.36 -37.65 11.48
C SER A 7 -0.72 -37.77 12.87
N THR A 8 -1.42 -38.40 13.80
CA THR A 8 -1.13 -38.46 15.24
C THR A 8 -0.02 -39.44 15.65
N ASP A 9 0.87 -39.84 14.74
CA ASP A 9 1.86 -40.89 15.06
C ASP A 9 3.26 -40.36 15.46
N ASP A 10 3.55 -39.06 15.36
CA ASP A 10 4.75 -38.47 15.99
C ASP A 10 4.63 -36.94 16.15
N CYS A 11 4.40 -36.46 17.38
CA CYS A 11 4.35 -35.02 17.68
C CYS A 11 5.76 -34.42 17.68
N GLN A 12 6.21 -33.91 16.52
CA GLN A 12 7.53 -33.31 16.39
C GLN A 12 7.52 -31.80 16.68
N ILE A 13 8.46 -31.32 17.51
CA ILE A 13 8.64 -29.88 17.78
C ILE A 13 9.14 -29.19 16.50
N LEU A 14 8.41 -28.18 16.02
CA LEU A 14 8.72 -27.42 14.81
C LEU A 14 9.40 -26.07 15.08
N GLY A 15 9.33 -25.58 16.31
CA GLY A 15 9.84 -24.28 16.74
C GLY A 15 9.58 -24.06 18.23
N GLU A 16 10.35 -23.19 18.87
CA GLU A 16 10.13 -22.79 20.26
C GLU A 16 9.60 -21.36 20.34
N GLN A 17 8.58 -21.11 21.17
CA GLN A 17 7.95 -19.79 21.29
C GLN A 17 8.92 -18.69 21.74
N THR A 18 9.92 -19.04 22.56
CA THR A 18 10.96 -18.11 23.06
C THR A 18 11.83 -17.55 21.95
N THR A 19 11.89 -18.22 20.79
CA THR A 19 12.69 -17.82 19.63
C THR A 19 11.92 -17.03 18.58
N ALA A 20 10.65 -16.68 18.87
CA ALA A 20 9.79 -15.99 17.93
C ALA A 20 10.39 -14.64 17.50
N ALA A 21 10.65 -14.51 16.20
CA ALA A 21 11.13 -13.27 15.59
C ALA A 21 10.14 -12.79 14.52
N PHE A 22 9.85 -11.49 14.50
CA PHE A 22 8.94 -10.88 13.53
C PHE A 22 9.74 -10.19 12.43
N LYS A 23 9.39 -10.48 11.17
CA LYS A 23 10.01 -9.84 10.00
C LYS A 23 8.92 -9.37 9.04
N GLY A 24 9.01 -8.14 8.56
CA GLY A 24 8.13 -7.66 7.49
C GLY A 24 8.54 -8.25 6.15
N ASP A 25 7.56 -8.57 5.30
CA ASP A 25 7.83 -8.87 3.89
C ASP A 25 8.28 -7.60 3.17
N THR A 26 9.43 -7.69 2.50
CA THR A 26 9.97 -6.61 1.65
C THR A 26 9.46 -6.69 0.22
N ASN A 27 8.79 -7.79 -0.14
CA ASN A 27 8.20 -7.97 -1.46
C ASN A 27 6.81 -7.30 -1.52
N ASP A 28 6.38 -6.91 -2.71
CA ASP A 28 5.17 -6.10 -2.99
C ASP A 28 3.84 -6.69 -2.46
N GLU A 29 3.82 -7.94 -1.99
CA GLU A 29 2.62 -8.60 -1.44
C GLU A 29 2.24 -8.12 -0.04
N GLY A 30 3.21 -7.58 0.73
CA GLY A 30 2.97 -7.03 2.06
C GLY A 30 2.47 -8.08 3.07
N GLY A 31 3.31 -8.40 4.05
CA GLY A 31 2.97 -9.41 5.06
C GLY A 31 3.89 -9.35 6.26
N ILE A 32 3.54 -10.10 7.30
CA ILE A 32 4.39 -10.28 8.48
C ILE A 32 4.73 -11.76 8.59
N TYR A 33 6.02 -12.06 8.66
CA TYR A 33 6.53 -13.38 8.96
C TYR A 33 6.80 -13.50 10.45
N ILE A 34 6.35 -14.59 11.04
CA ILE A 34 6.78 -15.04 12.36
C ILE A 34 7.73 -16.21 12.15
N HIS A 35 8.98 -16.01 12.51
CA HIS A 35 10.04 -17.00 12.39
C HIS A 35 10.23 -17.67 13.75
N TYR A 36 10.10 -18.99 13.79
CA TYR A 36 10.45 -19.81 14.94
C TYR A 36 11.65 -20.67 14.62
N HIS A 37 12.57 -20.75 15.58
CA HIS A 37 13.79 -21.52 15.47
C HIS A 37 13.81 -22.62 16.53
N TYR A 38 14.29 -23.80 16.16
CA TYR A 38 14.53 -24.90 17.08
C TYR A 38 15.77 -25.65 16.63
N SER A 39 16.67 -25.95 17.57
CA SER A 39 17.88 -26.73 17.28
C SER A 39 18.05 -27.80 18.34
N ASN A 40 18.33 -29.03 17.90
CA ASN A 40 18.60 -30.14 18.80
C ASN A 40 19.73 -31.02 18.25
N ILE A 41 20.60 -31.47 19.15
CA ILE A 41 21.71 -32.35 18.83
C ILE A 41 21.20 -33.79 18.87
N THR A 42 21.35 -34.50 17.75
CA THR A 42 20.95 -35.90 17.64
C THR A 42 22.13 -36.76 17.20
N ASN A 43 22.18 -37.98 17.74
CA ASN A 43 23.16 -38.97 17.33
C ASN A 43 22.55 -39.81 16.22
N VAL A 44 22.93 -39.56 14.96
CA VAL A 44 22.48 -40.33 13.81
C VAL A 44 23.63 -41.24 13.39
N ASN A 45 23.48 -42.54 13.59
CA ASN A 45 24.45 -43.56 13.18
C ASN A 45 25.90 -43.28 13.67
N GLY A 46 26.04 -42.88 14.94
CA GLY A 46 27.35 -42.57 15.54
C GLY A 46 27.96 -41.22 15.12
N THR A 47 27.26 -40.45 14.27
CA THR A 47 27.66 -39.09 13.91
C THR A 47 26.80 -38.08 14.68
N ILE A 48 27.44 -37.21 15.45
CA ILE A 48 26.77 -36.10 16.14
C ILE A 48 26.34 -35.09 15.08
N LYS A 49 25.02 -34.87 14.93
CA LYS A 49 24.47 -33.87 14.01
C LYS A 49 23.60 -32.88 14.78
N ASN A 50 23.80 -31.60 14.53
CA ASN A 50 22.91 -30.55 14.98
C ASN A 50 21.76 -30.43 13.97
N ILE A 51 20.55 -30.84 14.34
CA ILE A 51 19.37 -30.70 13.50
C ILE A 51 18.69 -29.39 13.84
N THR A 52 18.52 -28.53 12.84
CA THR A 52 17.77 -27.28 12.97
C THR A 52 16.42 -27.40 12.28
N ARG A 53 15.39 -26.85 12.92
CA ARG A 53 14.04 -26.74 12.40
C ARG A 53 13.64 -25.28 12.46
N ILE A 54 13.07 -24.83 11.36
CA ILE A 54 12.65 -23.46 11.16
C ILE A 54 11.17 -23.50 10.78
N SER A 55 10.33 -22.73 11.46
CA SER A 55 8.94 -22.55 11.09
C SER A 55 8.67 -21.10 10.76
N ASP A 56 8.38 -20.83 9.48
CA ASP A 56 8.00 -19.52 8.97
C ASP A 56 6.48 -19.46 8.85
N VAL A 57 5.83 -18.65 9.67
CA VAL A 57 4.39 -18.39 9.59
C VAL A 57 4.19 -17.06 8.88
N HIS A 58 3.76 -17.11 7.63
CA HIS A 58 3.47 -15.94 6.82
C HIS A 58 2.02 -15.51 7.01
N MET A 59 1.81 -14.31 7.55
CA MET A 59 0.49 -13.70 7.71
C MET A 59 0.15 -12.85 6.49
N LEU A 60 -0.90 -13.26 5.77
CA LEU A 60 -1.39 -12.60 4.57
C LEU A 60 -2.75 -11.98 4.81
N CYS A 61 -2.95 -10.75 4.30
CA CYS A 61 -4.25 -10.10 4.31
C CYS A 61 -5.23 -10.85 3.39
N HIS A 62 -6.33 -11.33 3.95
CA HIS A 62 -7.42 -11.94 3.19
C HIS A 62 -8.75 -11.75 3.91
N LYS A 63 -9.86 -11.71 3.15
CA LYS A 63 -11.20 -11.53 3.75
C LYS A 63 -11.63 -12.72 4.63
N THR A 64 -11.12 -13.91 4.30
CA THR A 64 -11.44 -15.17 4.99
C THR A 64 -10.24 -15.65 5.77
N GLN A 65 -10.47 -16.17 6.98
CA GLN A 65 -9.42 -16.78 7.78
C GLN A 65 -9.17 -18.22 7.34
N THR A 66 -7.95 -18.53 6.88
CA THR A 66 -7.53 -19.90 6.55
C THR A 66 -6.07 -20.12 6.91
N PHE A 67 -5.71 -21.36 7.20
CA PHE A 67 -4.35 -21.75 7.59
C PHE A 67 -3.96 -23.03 6.86
N PHE A 68 -2.79 -23.03 6.21
CA PHE A 68 -2.26 -24.22 5.55
C PHE A 68 -0.73 -24.18 5.41
N LEU A 69 -0.12 -25.35 5.25
CA LEU A 69 1.29 -25.52 4.93
C LEU A 69 1.47 -25.34 3.42
N LYS A 70 2.35 -24.42 3.01
CA LYS A 70 2.62 -24.17 1.57
C LYS A 70 3.78 -25.01 1.06
N GLU A 71 4.87 -25.09 1.83
CA GLU A 71 6.10 -25.75 1.38
C GLU A 71 6.91 -26.28 2.57
N MET A 72 7.57 -27.42 2.37
CA MET A 72 8.56 -27.99 3.28
C MET A 72 9.88 -28.14 2.53
N ALA A 73 10.90 -27.40 2.94
CA ALA A 73 12.24 -27.51 2.41
C ALA A 73 13.12 -28.28 3.39
N ARG A 74 13.69 -29.42 2.95
CA ARG A 74 14.50 -30.28 3.80
C ARG A 74 15.93 -30.35 3.28
N SER A 75 16.88 -30.07 4.15
CA SER A 75 18.32 -30.24 3.94
C SER A 75 18.87 -31.30 4.90
N LEU A 76 20.15 -31.67 4.75
CA LEU A 76 20.85 -32.65 5.59
C LEU A 76 20.93 -32.24 7.07
N VAL A 77 20.80 -30.95 7.35
CA VAL A 77 21.03 -30.34 8.68
C VAL A 77 19.83 -29.48 9.11
N SER A 78 19.15 -28.82 8.17
CA SER A 78 18.06 -27.89 8.46
C SER A 78 16.76 -28.28 7.76
N VAL A 79 15.62 -28.08 8.42
CA VAL A 79 14.29 -28.29 7.87
C VAL A 79 13.46 -27.02 8.04
N THR A 80 12.95 -26.47 6.94
CA THR A 80 12.14 -25.24 6.96
C THR A 80 10.70 -25.57 6.59
N TYR A 81 9.77 -25.19 7.45
CA TYR A 81 8.33 -25.31 7.27
C TYR A 81 7.74 -23.93 7.00
N LYS A 82 7.06 -23.76 5.86
CA LYS A 82 6.38 -22.50 5.51
C LYS A 82 4.88 -22.67 5.64
N PHE A 83 4.29 -21.95 6.59
CA PHE A 83 2.85 -21.87 6.81
C PHE A 83 2.31 -20.55 6.30
N HIS A 84 1.13 -20.57 5.69
CA HIS A 84 0.39 -19.38 5.35
C HIS A 84 -0.84 -19.27 6.24
N LEU A 85 -0.92 -18.15 6.96
CA LEU A 85 -2.07 -17.74 7.73
C LEU A 85 -2.74 -16.57 6.99
N LEU A 86 -3.80 -16.87 6.27
CA LEU A 86 -4.68 -15.86 5.69
C LEU A 86 -5.63 -15.39 6.78
N THR A 87 -5.68 -14.08 7.01
CA THR A 87 -6.52 -13.54 8.07
C THR A 87 -6.91 -12.09 7.78
N PRO A 88 -8.16 -11.68 8.09
CA PRO A 88 -8.58 -10.29 7.94
C PRO A 88 -7.82 -9.36 8.89
N TYR A 89 -7.26 -9.90 9.97
CA TYR A 89 -6.48 -9.14 10.96
C TYR A 89 -5.07 -8.78 10.48
N ALA A 90 -4.56 -9.44 9.43
CA ALA A 90 -3.29 -9.08 8.81
C ALA A 90 -3.43 -7.92 7.81
N CYS A 91 -4.65 -7.48 7.53
CA CYS A 91 -4.89 -6.35 6.65
C CYS A 91 -4.52 -5.04 7.36
N LYS A 92 -3.65 -4.25 6.72
CA LYS A 92 -3.32 -2.90 7.18
C LYS A 92 -4.60 -2.06 7.23
N PRO A 93 -4.85 -1.28 8.30
CA PRO A 93 -5.97 -0.34 8.31
C PRO A 93 -5.82 0.63 7.13
N VAL A 94 -6.80 0.63 6.24
CA VAL A 94 -6.86 1.58 5.13
C VAL A 94 -7.26 2.93 5.71
N HIS A 95 -6.27 3.80 5.91
CA HIS A 95 -6.55 5.19 6.22
C HIS A 95 -6.94 5.89 4.92
N HIS A 96 -8.23 6.23 4.80
CA HIS A 96 -8.71 7.11 3.74
C HIS A 96 -8.25 8.54 4.03
N THR A 97 -6.99 8.83 3.75
CA THR A 97 -6.48 10.20 3.74
C THR A 97 -6.74 10.79 2.36
N LEU A 98 -7.36 11.97 2.32
CA LEU A 98 -7.46 12.74 1.08
C LEU A 98 -6.04 13.02 0.56
N SER A 99 -5.84 12.88 -0.75
CA SER A 99 -4.58 13.28 -1.37
C SER A 99 -4.32 14.76 -1.09
N THR A 100 -3.05 15.12 -0.88
CA THR A 100 -2.64 16.52 -0.69
C THR A 100 -3.16 17.42 -1.83
N GLY A 101 -3.22 16.90 -3.06
CA GLY A 101 -3.80 17.62 -4.19
C GLY A 101 -5.29 17.93 -4.02
N SER A 102 -6.07 16.98 -3.50
CA SER A 102 -7.50 17.18 -3.23
C SER A 102 -7.72 18.25 -2.16
N ILE A 103 -6.90 18.26 -1.11
CA ILE A 103 -6.96 19.26 -0.04
C ILE A 103 -6.71 20.66 -0.60
N LEU A 104 -5.65 20.82 -1.40
CA LEU A 104 -5.32 22.11 -2.04
C LEU A 104 -6.43 22.60 -2.97
N LEU A 105 -7.02 21.72 -3.77
CA LEU A 105 -8.14 22.07 -4.66
C LEU A 105 -9.38 22.53 -3.88
N ILE A 106 -9.72 21.85 -2.78
CA ILE A 106 -10.84 22.23 -1.93
C ILE A 106 -10.62 23.62 -1.32
N LEU A 107 -9.43 23.88 -0.78
CA LEU A 107 -9.08 25.19 -0.20
C LEU A 107 -9.12 26.31 -1.23
N PHE A 108 -8.58 26.06 -2.42
CA PHE A 108 -8.62 27.03 -3.53
C PHE A 108 -10.06 27.35 -3.95
N LEU A 109 -10.91 26.33 -4.08
CA LEU A 109 -12.30 26.50 -4.50
C LEU A 109 -13.11 27.28 -3.45
N LEU A 110 -12.89 27.02 -2.15
CA LEU A 110 -13.52 27.79 -1.08
C LEU A 110 -13.09 29.26 -1.09
N ALA A 111 -11.78 29.52 -1.20
CA ALA A 111 -11.25 30.87 -1.30
C ALA A 111 -11.80 31.61 -2.53
N PHE A 112 -11.93 30.91 -3.66
CA PHE A 112 -12.48 31.45 -4.90
C PHE A 112 -13.96 31.85 -4.76
N ILE A 113 -14.79 31.01 -4.14
CA ILE A 113 -16.20 31.35 -3.89
C ILE A 113 -16.32 32.57 -3.00
N ILE A 114 -15.56 32.63 -1.90
CA ILE A 114 -15.57 33.78 -0.98
C ILE A 114 -15.16 35.06 -1.73
N TYR A 115 -14.11 34.98 -2.55
CA TYR A 115 -13.65 36.10 -3.38
C TYR A 115 -14.72 36.58 -4.36
N LEU A 116 -15.40 35.67 -5.06
CA LEU A 116 -16.48 36.02 -5.98
C LEU A 116 -17.67 36.66 -5.26
N LEU A 117 -18.11 36.09 -4.13
CA LEU A 117 -19.25 36.62 -3.37
C LEU A 117 -18.94 37.99 -2.76
N ALA A 118 -17.75 38.16 -2.18
CA ALA A 118 -17.32 39.43 -1.58
C ALA A 118 -17.15 40.51 -2.65
N GLY A 119 -16.50 40.19 -3.78
CA GLY A 119 -16.32 41.14 -4.87
C GLY A 119 -17.63 41.46 -5.60
N PHE A 120 -18.52 40.47 -5.75
CA PHE A 120 -19.87 40.68 -6.28
C PHE A 120 -20.66 41.63 -5.37
N ALA A 121 -20.75 41.34 -4.07
CA ALA A 121 -21.47 42.18 -3.12
C ALA A 121 -20.90 43.60 -3.09
N PHE A 122 -19.57 43.75 -3.07
CA PHE A 122 -18.94 45.06 -3.06
C PHE A 122 -19.28 45.87 -4.32
N LYS A 123 -19.09 45.29 -5.51
CA LYS A 123 -19.35 46.00 -6.78
C LYS A 123 -20.84 46.26 -7.02
N HIS A 124 -21.70 45.35 -6.62
CA HIS A 124 -23.14 45.49 -6.80
C HIS A 124 -23.74 46.53 -5.85
N PHE A 125 -23.40 46.48 -4.55
CA PHE A 125 -24.00 47.38 -3.57
C PHE A 125 -23.34 48.76 -3.50
N TYR A 126 -22.03 48.88 -3.70
CA TYR A 126 -21.34 50.17 -3.56
C TYR A 126 -21.12 50.92 -4.88
N LEU A 127 -20.92 50.21 -6.00
CA LEU A 127 -20.62 50.85 -7.30
C LEU A 127 -21.83 50.88 -8.25
N GLY A 128 -22.90 50.13 -7.98
CA GLY A 128 -24.08 50.08 -8.85
C GLY A 128 -23.79 49.51 -10.24
N ALA A 129 -22.66 48.83 -10.43
CA ALA A 129 -22.26 48.25 -11.71
C ALA A 129 -23.23 47.13 -12.11
N GLN A 130 -23.68 47.13 -13.37
CA GLN A 130 -24.58 46.12 -13.93
C GLN A 130 -23.87 45.35 -15.06
N GLY A 131 -24.02 44.03 -15.09
CA GLY A 131 -23.48 43.17 -16.14
C GLY A 131 -22.11 42.54 -15.82
N VAL A 132 -21.29 42.33 -16.84
CA VAL A 132 -20.03 41.55 -16.79
C VAL A 132 -18.96 42.19 -15.90
N GLU A 133 -19.10 43.49 -15.62
CA GLU A 133 -18.17 44.26 -14.79
C GLU A 133 -18.30 43.98 -13.28
N ILE A 134 -19.36 43.28 -12.86
CA ILE A 134 -19.58 42.90 -11.46
C ILE A 134 -18.54 41.85 -11.01
N ILE A 135 -17.99 41.07 -11.94
CA ILE A 135 -16.97 40.07 -11.59
C ILE A 135 -15.65 40.79 -11.26
N PRO A 136 -15.08 40.61 -10.07
CA PRO A 136 -13.78 41.18 -9.73
C PRO A 136 -12.67 40.51 -10.57
N HIS A 137 -11.92 41.30 -11.35
CA HIS A 137 -10.86 40.86 -12.27
C HIS A 137 -11.31 39.92 -13.41
N TYR A 138 -12.42 40.25 -14.06
CA TYR A 138 -13.00 39.45 -15.16
C TYR A 138 -12.00 39.07 -16.27
N THR A 139 -11.12 39.98 -16.70
CA THR A 139 -10.15 39.73 -17.78
C THR A 139 -9.21 38.57 -17.43
N PHE A 140 -8.70 38.54 -16.20
CA PHE A 140 -7.88 37.43 -15.71
C PHE A 140 -8.63 36.09 -15.70
N TRP A 141 -9.88 36.09 -15.21
CA TRP A 141 -10.69 34.86 -15.13
C TRP A 141 -11.15 34.33 -16.49
N SER A 142 -11.36 35.22 -17.46
CA SER A 142 -11.67 34.85 -18.85
C SER A 142 -10.48 34.14 -19.52
N ASP A 143 -9.26 34.57 -19.22
CA ASP A 143 -8.05 34.00 -19.82
C ASP A 143 -7.58 32.73 -19.10
N PHE A 144 -7.87 32.60 -17.80
CA PHE A 144 -7.50 31.44 -16.97
C PHE A 144 -7.77 30.05 -17.60
N PRO A 145 -8.96 29.72 -18.17
CA PRO A 145 -9.19 28.42 -18.80
C PRO A 145 -8.31 28.17 -20.02
N LEU A 146 -7.92 29.23 -20.74
CA LEU A 146 -6.97 29.14 -21.85
C LEU A 146 -5.57 28.79 -21.32
N LEU A 147 -5.12 29.46 -20.26
CA LEU A 147 -3.83 29.19 -19.61
C LEU A 147 -3.75 27.77 -19.04
N VAL A 148 -4.83 27.26 -18.44
CA VAL A 148 -4.90 25.88 -17.93
C VAL A 148 -4.82 24.87 -19.08
N LYS A 149 -5.55 25.10 -20.18
CA LYS A 149 -5.49 24.25 -21.37
C LYS A 149 -4.07 24.17 -21.92
N ASP A 150 -3.37 25.31 -22.00
CA ASP A 150 -2.00 25.36 -22.51
C ASP A 150 -1.01 24.66 -21.57
N GLY A 151 -1.14 24.84 -20.26
CA GLY A 151 -0.33 24.12 -19.25
C GLY A 151 -0.54 22.61 -19.28
N CYS A 152 -1.79 22.15 -19.43
CA CYS A 152 -2.09 20.73 -19.62
C CYS A 152 -1.47 20.19 -20.92
N SER A 153 -1.66 20.89 -22.05
CA SER A 153 -1.08 20.51 -23.35
C SER A 153 0.44 20.39 -23.27
N TYR A 154 1.10 21.35 -22.60
CA TYR A 154 2.54 21.32 -22.37
C TYR A 154 2.99 20.08 -21.58
N THR A 155 2.29 19.79 -20.47
CA THR A 155 2.59 18.64 -19.61
C THR A 155 2.38 17.31 -20.35
N PHE A 156 1.25 17.15 -21.06
CA PHE A 156 0.96 15.94 -21.83
C PHE A 156 1.88 15.74 -23.05
N ARG A 157 2.43 16.83 -23.62
CA ARG A 157 3.44 16.74 -24.69
C ARG A 157 4.81 16.36 -24.13
N CYS A 158 5.18 16.86 -22.95
CA CYS A 158 6.45 16.52 -22.31
C CYS A 158 6.49 15.07 -21.80
N CYS A 159 5.34 14.50 -21.41
CA CYS A 159 5.22 13.11 -20.98
C CYS A 159 5.05 12.10 -22.13
N ARG A 160 4.91 12.56 -23.38
CA ARG A 160 5.09 11.71 -24.57
C ARG A 160 6.58 11.75 -24.92
N GLY A 161 7.32 10.71 -24.52
CA GLY A 161 8.69 10.51 -24.99
C GLY A 161 8.77 10.58 -26.53
N PRO A 162 9.94 10.90 -27.11
CA PRO A 162 10.07 11.07 -28.55
C PRO A 162 9.53 9.83 -29.25
N SER A 163 8.36 9.96 -29.85
CA SER A 163 7.85 8.92 -30.75
C SER A 163 8.87 8.80 -31.87
N ALA A 164 9.36 7.60 -32.11
CA ALA A 164 10.30 7.27 -33.17
C ALA A 164 9.77 7.67 -34.56
N TYR A 165 9.98 8.93 -34.96
CA TYR A 165 9.82 9.40 -36.33
C TYR A 165 11.19 9.76 -36.94
N GLU A 166 12.18 8.88 -36.83
CA GLU A 166 13.39 9.01 -37.65
C GLU A 166 13.84 7.62 -38.12
N ARG A 167 13.04 7.03 -39.02
CA ARG A 167 13.51 6.02 -39.95
C ARG A 167 12.74 6.18 -41.26
N ILE A 168 13.13 7.19 -42.03
CA ILE A 168 12.95 7.23 -43.49
C ILE A 168 14.27 7.74 -44.06
#